data_AF-A0A6H0ZKD6-F1
#
_entry.id   AF-A0A6H0ZKD6-F1
#
_cell.length_a   1.000
_cell.length_b   1.000
_cell.length_c   1.000
_cell.angle_alpha   90.00
_cell.angle_beta   90.00
_cell.angle_gamma   90.00
#
_symmetry.space_group_name_H-M   'P 1'
#
loop_
_entity.id
_entity.type
_entity.pdbx_description
1 polymer ?
#
loop_
_entity_poly.entity_id
_entity_poly.type
_entity_poly.pdbx_seq_one_letter_code
_entity_poly.pdbx_strand_id
1 'polypeptide(L)' 'MEASREEVLAFIPKLEASRQNLVDEIIYESRIQTGKDHKDRNPERLDKFMAELAAVHTAIAAFRDDADSRN' A
#
# COMPACT_ATOMS: atom_id res chain seq x y z
N MET A 1 4.39 -27.41 5.92
CA MET A 1 4.41 -27.31 4.45
C MET A 1 4.77 -25.87 4.13
N GLU A 2 5.90 -25.66 3.45
CA GLU A 2 6.24 -24.34 2.92
C GLU A 2 5.41 -24.06 1.66
N ALA A 3 4.93 -22.83 1.49
CA ALA A 3 4.17 -22.45 0.30
C ALA A 3 5.04 -22.54 -0.96
N SER A 4 4.48 -22.96 -2.08
CA SER A 4 5.21 -22.99 -3.36
C SER A 4 5.48 -21.57 -3.87
N ARG A 5 6.48 -21.41 -4.75
CA ARG A 5 6.74 -20.12 -5.42
C ARG A 5 5.48 -19.54 -6.07
N GLU A 6 4.67 -20.39 -6.69
CA GLU A 6 3.42 -20.00 -7.36
C GLU A 6 2.35 -19.55 -6.36
N GLU A 7 2.26 -20.22 -5.21
CA GLU A 7 1.36 -19.81 -4.12
C GLU A 7 1.75 -18.44 -3.55
N VAL A 8 3.04 -18.19 -3.35
CA VAL A 8 3.57 -16.89 -2.87
C VAL A 8 3.27 -15.77 -3.87
N LEU A 9 3.52 -16.00 -5.18
CA LEU A 9 3.25 -15.02 -6.23
C LEU A 9 1.75 -14.73 -6.41
N ALA A 10 0.87 -15.70 -6.12
CA ALA A 10 -0.58 -15.51 -6.22
C ALA A 10 -1.14 -14.45 -5.25
N PHE A 11 -0.41 -14.08 -4.20
CA PHE A 11 -0.80 -13.03 -3.26
C PHE A 11 -0.49 -11.62 -3.78
N ILE A 12 0.50 -11.47 -4.65
CA ILE A 12 0.99 -10.16 -5.13
C ILE A 12 -0.12 -9.34 -5.82
N PRO A 13 -0.94 -9.89 -6.74
CA PRO A 13 -1.99 -9.11 -7.41
C PRO A 13 -2.99 -8.44 -6.45
N LYS A 14 -3.33 -9.11 -5.34
CA LYS A 14 -4.23 -8.54 -4.32
C LYS A 14 -3.57 -7.37 -3.58
N LEU A 15 -2.29 -7.49 -3.26
CA LEU A 15 -1.52 -6.43 -2.63
C LEU A 15 -1.32 -5.24 -3.58
N GLU A 16 -1.08 -5.51 -4.86
CA GLU A 16 -0.99 -4.48 -5.91
C GLU A 16 -2.30 -3.70 -6.07
N ALA A 17 -3.45 -4.38 -6.02
CA ALA A 17 -4.76 -3.73 -6.00
C ALA A 17 -4.94 -2.86 -4.73
N SER A 18 -4.56 -3.38 -3.56
CA SER A 18 -4.60 -2.61 -2.30
C SER A 18 -3.72 -1.37 -2.37
N ARG A 19 -2.53 -1.47 -2.97
CA ARG A 19 -1.61 -0.35 -3.18
C ARG A 19 -2.25 0.72 -4.05
N GLN A 20 -2.89 0.34 -5.16
CA GLN A 20 -3.55 1.29 -6.05
C GLN A 20 -4.69 2.02 -5.32
N ASN A 21 -5.53 1.29 -4.58
CA ASN A 21 -6.62 1.90 -3.81
C ASN A 21 -6.09 2.93 -2.79
N LEU A 22 -4.99 2.63 -2.10
CA LEU A 22 -4.37 3.56 -1.15
C LEU A 22 -3.84 4.82 -1.85
N VAL A 23 -3.22 4.67 -3.02
CA VAL A 23 -2.77 5.83 -3.83
C VAL A 23 -3.95 6.72 -4.21
N ASP A 24 -5.08 6.13 -4.62
CA ASP A 24 -6.28 6.87 -4.99
C ASP A 24 -6.87 7.62 -3.79
N GLU A 25 -6.91 6.99 -2.61
CA GLU A 25 -7.34 7.62 -1.35
C GLU A 25 -6.42 8.77 -0.92
N ILE A 26 -5.10 8.61 -1.06
CA ILE A 26 -4.11 9.67 -0.77
C ILE A 26 -4.34 10.88 -1.68
N ILE A 27 -4.54 10.65 -2.98
CA ILE A 27 -4.81 11.72 -3.95
C ILE A 27 -6.12 12.43 -3.60
N TYR A 28 -7.16 11.66 -3.26
CA TYR A 28 -8.48 12.20 -2.89
C TYR A 28 -8.40 13.05 -1.62
N GLU A 29 -7.81 12.52 -0.54
CA GLU A 29 -7.68 13.22 0.73
C GLU A 29 -6.79 14.47 0.59
N SER A 30 -5.68 14.39 -0.16
CA SER A 30 -4.81 15.55 -0.44
C SER A 30 -5.57 16.68 -1.15
N ARG A 31 -6.43 16.35 -2.12
CA ARG A 31 -7.29 17.34 -2.80
C ARG A 31 -8.31 17.96 -1.85
N ILE A 32 -8.94 17.16 -0.99
CA ILE A 32 -9.87 17.66 0.03
C ILE A 32 -9.16 18.67 0.93
N GLN A 33 -7.96 18.35 1.43
CA GLN A 33 -7.26 19.21 2.37
C GLN A 33 -6.72 20.49 1.76
N THR A 34 -6.37 20.46 0.46
CA THR A 34 -5.97 21.66 -0.28
C THR A 34 -7.11 22.69 -0.32
N GLY A 35 -8.36 22.25 -0.42
CA GLY A 35 -9.53 23.11 -0.42
C GLY A 35 -9.99 23.60 0.97
N LYS A 36 -9.34 23.17 2.05
CA LYS A 36 -9.70 23.53 3.43
C LYS A 36 -8.78 24.58 4.02
N ASP A 37 -9.36 25.40 4.89
CA ASP A 37 -8.62 26.27 5.81
C ASP A 37 -7.68 25.45 6.70
N HIS A 38 -6.55 26.03 7.09
CA HIS A 38 -5.51 25.31 7.85
C HIS A 38 -6.03 24.65 9.14
N LYS A 39 -6.97 25.30 9.83
CA LYS A 39 -7.60 24.80 11.07
C LYS A 39 -8.48 23.57 10.87
N ASP A 40 -8.95 23.33 9.65
CA ASP A 40 -9.88 22.25 9.29
C ASP A 40 -9.18 21.09 8.55
N ARG A 41 -7.86 21.23 8.30
CA ARG A 41 -7.02 20.18 7.72
C ARG A 41 -6.81 19.06 8.75
N ASN A 42 -6.65 17.84 8.23
CA ASN A 42 -6.39 16.66 9.04
C ASN A 42 -5.18 15.90 8.49
N PRO A 43 -3.96 16.43 8.65
CA PRO A 43 -2.76 15.82 8.08
C PRO A 43 -2.54 14.38 8.60
N GLU A 44 -2.97 14.08 9.83
CA GLU A 44 -2.82 12.75 10.43
C GLU A 44 -3.50 11.65 9.60
N ARG A 45 -4.63 11.96 8.96
CA ARG A 45 -5.31 11.01 8.07
C ARG A 45 -4.47 10.68 6.83
N LEU A 46 -3.81 11.68 6.26
CA LEU A 46 -2.91 11.49 5.12
C LEU A 46 -1.67 10.70 5.54
N ASP A 47 -1.10 11.02 6.69
CA ASP A 47 0.04 10.30 7.27
C ASP A 47 -0.29 8.82 7.50
N LYS A 48 -1.49 8.52 7.99
CA LYS A 48 -1.98 7.15 8.14
C LYS A 48 -2.02 6.40 6.80
N PHE A 49 -2.59 7.00 5.76
CA PHE A 49 -2.63 6.36 4.44
C PHE A 49 -1.23 6.16 3.85
N MET A 50 -0.33 7.12 4.04
CA MET A 50 1.07 7.00 3.61
C MET A 50 1.80 5.87 4.35
N ALA A 51 1.57 5.71 5.66
CA ALA A 51 2.15 4.62 6.43
C ALA A 51 1.61 3.24 5.98
N GLU A 52 0.30 3.14 5.73
CA GLU A 52 -0.31 1.93 5.17
C GLU A 52 0.23 1.59 3.78
N LEU A 53 0.39 2.61 2.90
CA LEU A 53 0.98 2.43 1.58
C LEU A 53 2.42 1.91 1.65
N ALA A 54 3.22 2.46 2.56
CA ALA A 54 4.60 2.00 2.79
C ALA A 54 4.62 0.53 3.25
N ALA A 55 3.74 0.14 4.17
CA ALA A 55 3.62 -1.25 4.63
C ALA A 55 3.26 -2.21 3.49
N VAL A 56 2.30 -1.83 2.63
CA VAL A 56 1.92 -2.64 1.45
C VAL A 56 3.07 -2.75 0.45
N HIS A 57 3.81 -1.65 0.19
CA HIS A 57 5.01 -1.69 -0.64
C HIS A 57 6.06 -2.67 -0.10
N THR A 58 6.36 -2.59 1.20
CA THR A 58 7.32 -3.49 1.85
C THR A 58 6.85 -4.95 1.78
N ALA A 59 5.55 -5.20 1.98
CA ALA A 59 5.00 -6.55 1.85
C ALA A 59 5.18 -7.09 0.43
N ILE A 60 4.83 -6.32 -0.61
CA ILE A 60 5.02 -6.73 -2.01
C ILE A 60 6.48 -7.08 -2.29
N ALA A 61 7.42 -6.26 -1.83
CA ALA A 61 8.85 -6.53 -1.98
C ALA A 61 9.25 -7.84 -1.30
N ALA A 62 8.84 -8.04 -0.04
CA ALA A 62 9.12 -9.27 0.71
C ALA A 62 8.54 -10.53 0.04
N PHE A 63 7.32 -10.46 -0.51
CA PHE A 63 6.72 -11.58 -1.26
C PHE A 63 7.48 -11.88 -2.56
N ARG A 64 8.03 -10.86 -3.24
CA ARG A 64 8.86 -11.07 -4.44
C ARG A 64 10.20 -11.69 -4.08
N ASP A 65 10.88 -11.17 -3.06
CA ASP A 65 12.16 -11.69 -2.58
C ASP A 65 12.02 -13.14 -2.10
N ASP A 66 10.94 -13.47 -1.38
CA ASP A 66 10.63 -14.83 -0.95
C ASP A 66 10.38 -15.76 -2.15
N ALA A 67 9.58 -15.33 -3.13
CA ALA A 67 9.35 -16.09 -4.35
C ALA A 67 10.64 -16.34 -5.16
N ASP A 68 11.55 -15.37 -5.20
CA ASP A 68 12.83 -15.49 -5.90
C ASP A 68 13.83 -16.40 -5.15
N SER A 69 13.76 -16.44 -3.81
CA SER A 69 14.58 -17.35 -2.99
C SER A 69 14.16 -18.82 -3.08
N ARG A 70 12.92 -19.07 -3.53
CA ARG A 70 12.34 -20.40 -3.75
C ARG A 70 12.55 -20.95 -5.18
N ASN A 71 13.38 -20.28 -5.99
CA ASN A 71 13.75 -20.73 -7.34
C ASN A 71 14.46 -22.09 -7.34
#